data_AF-A0A7Y6AT39-F1
#
_entry.id   AF-A0A7Y6AT39-F1
#
_cell.length_a   1.000
_cell.length_b   1.000
_cell.length_c   1.000
_cell.angle_alpha   90.00
_cell.angle_beta   90.00
_cell.angle_gamma   90.00
#
_symmetry.space_group_name_H-M   'P 1'
#
loop_
_entity.id
_entity.type
_entity.pdbx_description
1 polymer ?
#
loop_
_entity_poly.entity_id
_entity_poly.type
_entity_poly.pdbx_seq_one_letter_code
_entity_poly.pdbx_strand_id
1 'polypeptide(L)' 'MKREDVKTRHEEGIQFDTHLIANPANTQEWIVFFKKDAGRSFFLVNDNEEIEPFRHLDDLIHELRDIGIKVAEIHF' A
#
# COMPACT_ATOMS: atom_id res chain seq x y z
N MET A 1 5.80 5.78 -1.24
CA MET A 1 6.50 5.25 -0.06
C MET A 1 7.02 3.88 -0.44
N LYS A 2 8.32 3.61 -0.23
CA LYS A 2 8.90 2.32 -0.61
C LYS A 2 8.55 1.26 0.43
N ARG A 3 8.69 -0.03 0.08
CA ARG A 3 8.41 -1.16 0.99
C ARG A 3 9.22 -1.08 2.28
N GLU A 4 10.52 -0.76 2.15
CA GLU A 4 11.42 -0.62 3.30
C GLU A 4 10.98 0.48 4.25
N ASP A 5 10.50 1.61 3.71
CA ASP A 5 9.95 2.71 4.51
C ASP A 5 8.72 2.29 5.32
N VAL A 6 7.86 1.44 4.74
CA VAL A 6 6.66 0.92 5.42
C VAL A 6 7.09 0.00 6.55
N LYS A 7 8.04 -0.91 6.29
CA LYS A 7 8.59 -1.83 7.29
C LYS A 7 9.23 -1.10 8.47
N THR A 8 10.11 -0.13 8.20
CA THR A 8 10.76 0.67 9.25
C THR A 8 9.72 1.39 10.12
N ARG A 9 8.70 2.00 9.51
CA ARG A 9 7.64 2.69 10.25
C ARG A 9 6.77 1.72 11.05
N HIS A 10 6.53 0.53 10.52
CA HIS A 10 5.85 -0.52 11.27
C HIS A 10 6.63 -0.93 12.53
N GLU A 11 7.95 -1.11 12.41
CA GLU A 11 8.83 -1.42 13.55
C GLU A 11 8.87 -0.29 14.60
N GLU A 12 8.72 0.97 14.16
CA GLU A 12 8.53 2.14 15.03
C GLU A 12 7.12 2.22 15.67
N GLY A 13 6.22 1.28 15.36
CA GLY A 13 4.86 1.21 15.89
C GLY A 13 3.86 2.12 15.18
N ILE A 14 4.23 2.74 14.07
CA ILE A 14 3.32 3.58 13.27
C ILE A 14 2.36 2.67 12.51
N GLN A 15 1.06 2.96 12.63
CA GLN A 15 0.01 2.30 11.87
C GLN A 15 -0.42 3.16 10.68
N PHE A 16 -0.83 2.48 9.61
CA PHE A 16 -1.37 3.12 8.42
C PHE A 16 -2.78 2.66 8.19
N ASP A 17 -3.67 3.61 7.98
CA ASP A 17 -4.98 3.34 7.38
C ASP A 17 -4.72 3.00 5.90
N THR A 18 -4.84 1.72 5.55
CA THR A 18 -4.45 1.21 4.24
C THR A 18 -5.68 0.95 3.39
N HIS A 19 -5.72 1.55 2.21
CA HIS A 19 -6.78 1.39 1.23
C HIS A 19 -6.22 0.68 -0.02
N LEU A 20 -6.95 -0.29 -0.53
CA LEU A 20 -6.72 -0.94 -1.81
C LEU A 20 -7.76 -0.42 -2.79
N ILE A 21 -7.30 0.20 -3.87
CA ILE A 21 -8.17 0.78 -4.90
C ILE A 21 -7.79 0.23 -6.27
N ALA A 22 -8.76 0.20 -7.19
CA ALA A 22 -8.47 -0.10 -8.59
C ALA A 22 -7.52 0.97 -9.17
N ASN A 23 -6.52 0.54 -9.93
CA ASN A 23 -5.60 1.45 -10.61
C ASN A 23 -6.38 2.25 -11.67
N PRO A 24 -6.45 3.60 -11.59
CA PRO A 24 -7.17 4.41 -12.57
C PRO A 24 -6.59 4.31 -13.98
N ALA A 25 -5.31 3.96 -14.13
CA ALA A 25 -4.66 3.77 -15.43
C ALA A 25 -4.96 2.38 -16.03
N ASN A 26 -5.26 1.38 -15.20
CA ASN A 26 -5.62 0.03 -15.62
C ASN A 26 -6.51 -0.64 -14.57
N THR A 27 -7.82 -0.68 -14.80
CA THR A 27 -8.78 -1.16 -13.81
C THR A 27 -8.69 -2.66 -13.50
N GLN A 28 -7.81 -3.40 -14.18
CA GLN A 28 -7.49 -4.80 -13.86
C GLN A 28 -6.37 -4.94 -12.81
N GLU A 29 -5.81 -3.83 -12.34
CA GLU A 29 -4.77 -3.78 -11.33
C GLU A 29 -5.25 -3.05 -10.07
N TRP A 30 -4.57 -3.33 -8.97
CA TRP A 30 -4.79 -2.74 -7.66
C TRP A 30 -3.57 -1.93 -7.25
N ILE A 31 -3.81 -0.83 -6.55
CA ILE A 31 -2.76 0.01 -5.97
C ILE A 31 -3.03 0.25 -4.49
N VAL A 32 -1.96 0.45 -3.73
CA VAL A 32 -2.03 0.63 -2.28
C VAL A 32 -1.90 2.10 -1.94
N PHE A 33 -2.85 2.58 -1.13
CA PHE A 33 -2.89 3.94 -0.62
C PHE A 33 -2.86 3.94 0.90
N PHE A 34 -1.81 4.54 1.46
CA PHE A 34 -1.63 4.74 2.89
C PHE A 34 -2.12 6.13 3.28
N LYS A 35 -3.14 6.21 4.13
CA LYS A 35 -3.48 7.43 4.84
C LYS A 35 -2.68 7.49 6.13
N LYS A 36 -2.14 8.67 6.43
CA LYS A 36 -1.51 8.99 7.71
C LYS A 36 -2.27 10.12 8.38
N ASP A 37 -2.30 10.07 9.71
CA ASP A 37 -2.70 11.21 10.54
C ASP A 37 -1.94 12.49 10.16
N ALA A 38 -2.63 13.63 10.25
CA ALA A 38 -2.19 14.96 9.81
C ALA A 38 -2.23 15.24 8.29
N GLY A 39 -3.09 14.55 7.55
CA GLY A 39 -3.49 14.94 6.18
C GLY A 39 -2.45 14.62 5.09
N ARG A 40 -1.47 13.77 5.39
CA ARG A 40 -0.50 13.27 4.41
C ARG A 40 -0.87 11.85 4.03
N SER A 41 -0.92 11.60 2.73
CA SER A 41 -1.19 10.26 2.21
C SER A 41 -0.14 9.90 1.17
N PHE A 42 0.12 8.60 1.02
CA PHE A 42 1.18 8.09 0.18
C PHE A 42 0.70 6.86 -0.59
N PHE A 43 1.15 6.69 -1.82
CA PHE A 43 1.02 5.41 -2.52
C PHE A 43 2.22 4.52 -2.21
N LEU A 44 2.03 3.19 -2.27
CA LEU A 44 3.15 2.26 -2.36
C LEU A 44 3.82 2.44 -3.73
N VAL A 45 5.15 2.54 -3.75
CA VAL A 45 5.93 2.71 -4.98
C VAL A 45 7.03 1.68 -5.09
N ASN A 46 7.42 1.39 -6.33
CA ASN A 46 8.54 0.52 -6.69
C ASN A 46 9.88 1.26 -6.53
N ASP A 47 10.98 0.60 -6.88
CA ASP A 47 12.32 1.18 -6.77
C ASP A 47 12.56 2.37 -7.70
N ASN A 48 11.84 2.42 -8.83
CA ASN A 48 11.83 3.52 -9.80
C ASN A 48 10.90 4.67 -9.39
N GLU A 49 10.34 4.64 -8.17
CA GLU A 49 9.41 5.64 -7.64
C GLU A 49 8.05 5.70 -8.36
N GLU A 50 7.71 4.69 -9.15
CA GLU A 50 6.40 4.56 -9.78
C GLU A 50 5.43 3.84 -8.84
N ILE A 51 4.13 4.16 -8.94
CA ILE A 51 3.10 3.48 -8.16
C ILE A 51 3.15 1.99 -8.48
N GLU A 52 3.26 1.16 -7.45
CA GLU A 52 3.34 -0.29 -7.59
C GLU A 52 1.95 -0.87 -7.92
N PRO A 53 1.76 -1.48 -9.11
CA PRO A 53 0.51 -2.13 -9.47
C PRO A 53 0.53 -3.61 -9.12
N PHE A 54 -0.62 -4.14 -8.68
CA PHE A 54 -0.81 -5.56 -8.38
C PHE A 54 -1.95 -6.11 -9.21
N ARG A 55 -1.68 -7.14 -9.99
CA ARG A 55 -2.71 -7.76 -10.85
C ARG A 55 -3.71 -8.60 -10.06
N HIS A 56 -3.26 -9.25 -9.00
CA HIS A 56 -4.07 -10.15 -8.18
C HIS A 56 -4.11 -9.66 -6.74
N LEU A 57 -5.32 -9.66 -6.15
CA LEU A 57 -5.51 -9.30 -4.75
C LEU A 57 -4.77 -10.26 -3.82
N ASP A 58 -4.65 -11.54 -4.18
CA ASP A 58 -3.95 -12.53 -3.37
C ASP A 58 -2.46 -12.16 -3.22
N ASP A 59 -1.78 -11.82 -4.31
CA ASP A 59 -0.37 -11.39 -4.29
C ASP A 59 -0.21 -10.11 -3.46
N LEU A 60 -1.14 -9.16 -3.62
CA LEU A 60 -1.16 -7.92 -2.85
C LEU A 60 -1.34 -8.18 -1.35
N ILE A 61 -2.21 -9.10 -0.94
CA ILE A 61 -2.42 -9.44 0.48
C ILE A 61 -1.15 -10.06 1.08
N HIS A 62 -0.44 -10.91 0.33
CA HIS A 62 0.85 -11.45 0.77
C HIS A 62 1.87 -10.33 0.97
N GLU A 63 1.98 -9.42 0.01
CA GLU A 63 2.87 -8.26 0.11
C GLU A 63 2.56 -7.39 1.34
N LEU A 64 1.28 -7.05 1.56
CA LEU A 64 0.86 -6.25 2.71
C LEU A 64 1.25 -6.90 4.05
N ARG A 65 1.10 -8.23 4.15
CA ARG A 65 1.49 -8.98 5.34
C ARG A 65 3.00 -8.92 5.56
N ASP A 66 3.78 -9.10 4.49
CA ASP A 66 5.25 -9.11 4.55
C ASP A 66 5.85 -7.75 4.92
N ILE A 67 5.14 -6.65 4.61
CA ILE A 67 5.55 -5.30 5.00
C ILE A 67 4.94 -4.81 6.32
N GLY A 68 4.20 -5.66 7.03
CA GLY A 68 3.68 -5.37 8.38
C GLY A 68 2.32 -4.67 8.44
N ILE A 69 1.59 -4.58 7.32
CA ILE A 69 0.22 -4.06 7.31
C ILE A 69 -0.73 -5.12 7.86
N LYS A 70 -1.48 -4.73 8.89
CA LYS A 70 -2.40 -5.63 9.60
C LYS A 70 -3.84 -5.55 9.11
N VAL A 71 -4.25 -4.40 8.61
CA VAL A 71 -5.62 -4.11 8.16
C VAL A 71 -5.53 -3.31 6.87
N ALA A 72 -6.35 -3.69 5.90
CA ALA A 72 -6.55 -2.93 4.67
C ALA A 72 -8.02 -2.99 4.25
N GLU A 73 -8.54 -1.89 3.72
CA GLU A 73 -9.90 -1.78 3.21
C GLU A 73 -9.88 -1.80 1.68
N ILE A 74 -10.78 -2.55 1.07
CA ILE A 74 -10.97 -2.55 -0.39
C ILE A 74 -12.04 -1.53 -0.75
N HIS A 75 -11.72 -0.61 -1.65
CA HIS A 75 -12.63 0.41 -2.15
C HIS A 75 -12.82 0.19 -3.67
N PHE A 76 -14.08 0.11 -4.10
CA PHE A 76 -14.50 -0.13 -5.48
C PHE A 76 -14.98 1.16 -6.14
#